data_AF-W2I283-F1
#
_entry.id   AF-W2I283-F1
#
_cell.length_a   1.000
_cell.length_b   1.000
_cell.length_c   1.000
_cell.angle_alpha   90.00
_cell.angle_beta   90.00
_cell.angle_gamma   90.00
#
_symmetry.space_group_name_H-M   'P 1'
#
loop_
_entity.id
_entity.type
_entity.pdbx_description
1 polymer ?
#
loop_
_entity_poly.entity_id
_entity_poly.type
_entity_poly.pdbx_seq_one_letter_code
_entity_poly.pdbx_strand_id
1 'polypeptide(L)'
;MQSDERQIPSSLEIPVSLELSNWSKTADLLAGYLKDLGILMQAMENRAKPLGSALKGVKTDRASTFIYRLIELSMTISHRDKMNHLLAERLCEVLGSGIPIGELHIRLGDRSASDDQAACHDTLAKLFTGMLMQPLTPNHKSLPSFSELQIDCEDSLLWHFEALCSALSVSQVCIRKLRLPGVCSYRTTDELRQRYWRLIAQTFFHPNSTSTGIFSSVRALDLSDVKLTLDDLAEISAVLQEKEHIAQVAQQWDLCQKDWMLRKSTPLQFLEKEGDSIIAVDGSCITLPYDSRVELVQDDSDEKSNDESDWIDVIIPAYGRCRVRRENFVSETIKEAVVVGEPLSALSLAFKTNAEGVEGLLKQIGWSLRELSLSFHREIDVNAMVPGILEACPNLRKLALDECYIDLDQFSTLYECAGPILSTLQFQDYYGIGEGDGKLFMKRLGDPTTRLAKHLRELTIHAEEYAEPLDHPTLSALCIALEHNTTLEKLQVMVSRTVWSAIWKRRLRRSNGQVLPPRPLPLSSKLAFLSVAHHGESNTAETVPAVKRLDRRVLSLIFEFAATRVIRSVQVYG
;
A
#
# COMPACT_ATOMS: atom_id res chain seq x y z
N MET A 1 6.48 55.42 6.16
CA MET A 1 6.71 54.16 6.90
C MET A 1 5.44 53.85 7.66
N GLN A 2 4.56 53.02 7.08
CA GLN A 2 3.46 52.39 7.80
C GLN A 2 3.82 50.92 7.89
N SER A 3 3.94 50.43 9.12
CA SER A 3 4.16 49.03 9.45
C SER A 3 2.90 48.23 9.11
N ASP A 4 3.01 47.34 8.13
CA ASP A 4 2.03 46.26 7.90
C ASP A 4 2.05 45.34 9.12
N GLU A 5 1.22 45.64 10.12
CA GLU A 5 0.93 44.73 11.21
C GLU A 5 0.17 43.52 10.64
N ARG A 6 0.86 42.37 10.63
CA ARG A 6 0.30 41.08 10.21
C ARG A 6 -0.89 40.74 11.11
N GLN A 7 -2.10 40.88 10.55
CA GLN A 7 -3.35 40.56 11.22
C GLN A 7 -3.49 39.03 11.39
N ILE A 8 -3.66 38.57 12.62
CA ILE A 8 -3.81 37.14 12.97
C ILE A 8 -5.31 36.85 13.20
N PRO A 9 -5.88 35.78 12.62
CA PRO A 9 -7.26 35.39 12.88
C PRO A 9 -7.51 35.10 14.37
N SER A 10 -8.71 35.40 14.86
CA SER A 10 -9.11 35.24 16.28
C SER A 10 -9.09 33.80 16.77
N SER A 11 -9.13 32.83 15.86
CA SER A 11 -9.00 31.40 16.14
C SER A 11 -7.92 30.76 15.26
N LEU A 12 -7.06 29.95 15.87
CA LEU A 12 -6.03 29.18 15.16
C LEU A 12 -6.38 27.69 15.20
N GLU A 13 -6.50 27.06 14.03
CA GLU A 13 -6.65 25.61 13.92
C GLU A 13 -5.27 24.94 14.08
N ILE A 14 -5.16 24.01 15.03
CA ILE A 14 -3.97 23.20 15.25
C ILE A 14 -4.29 21.78 14.78
N PRO A 15 -3.66 21.30 13.69
CA PRO A 15 -3.76 19.90 13.31
C PRO A 15 -3.10 19.02 14.36
N VAL A 16 -3.78 17.96 14.77
CA VAL A 16 -3.27 16.96 15.71
C VAL A 16 -3.24 15.61 15.01
N SER A 17 -2.14 14.89 15.15
CA SER A 17 -2.06 13.45 14.87
C SER A 17 -1.94 12.72 16.22
N LEU A 18 -2.71 11.66 16.40
CA LEU A 18 -2.67 10.83 17.61
C LEU A 18 -2.08 9.47 17.27
N GLU A 19 -1.03 9.09 17.97
CA GLU A 19 -0.45 7.75 17.92
C GLU A 19 -0.70 7.05 19.25
N LEU A 20 -1.35 5.88 19.20
CA LEU A 20 -1.73 5.13 20.38
C LEU A 20 -1.15 3.72 20.29
N SER A 21 -0.18 3.41 21.15
CA SER A 21 0.51 2.11 21.22
C SER A 21 0.40 1.49 22.61
N ASN A 22 0.73 0.20 22.73
CA ASN A 22 0.77 -0.57 23.98
C ASN A 22 -0.55 -0.61 24.74
N TRP A 23 -1.60 -1.02 24.06
CA TRP A 23 -2.89 -1.13 24.70
C TRP A 23 -3.00 -2.41 25.55
N SER A 24 -3.94 -2.38 26.49
CA SER A 24 -4.06 -3.21 27.69
C SER A 24 -3.95 -4.74 27.54
N LYS A 25 -3.83 -5.42 28.68
CA LYS A 25 -3.84 -6.90 28.74
C LYS A 25 -5.14 -7.51 28.20
N THR A 26 -6.29 -6.83 28.34
CA THR A 26 -7.61 -7.39 28.03
C THR A 26 -8.42 -6.60 27.01
N ALA A 27 -9.33 -7.30 26.30
CA ALA A 27 -10.18 -6.74 25.24
C ALA A 27 -11.24 -5.74 25.74
N ASP A 28 -11.86 -5.98 26.91
CA ASP A 28 -12.90 -5.08 27.44
C ASP A 28 -12.36 -3.72 27.85
N LEU A 29 -11.15 -3.71 28.41
CA LEU A 29 -10.49 -2.48 28.83
C LEU A 29 -10.06 -1.66 27.61
N LEU A 30 -9.63 -2.34 26.55
CA LEU A 30 -9.37 -1.76 25.23
C LEU A 30 -10.62 -1.10 24.66
N ALA A 31 -11.76 -1.80 24.71
CA ALA A 31 -13.03 -1.28 24.22
C ALA A 31 -13.49 -0.05 25.02
N GLY A 32 -13.23 -0.01 26.33
CA GLY A 32 -13.45 1.16 27.18
C GLY A 32 -12.65 2.38 26.71
N TYR A 33 -11.36 2.20 26.43
CA TYR A 33 -10.51 3.27 25.91
C TYR A 33 -10.92 3.74 24.51
N LEU A 34 -11.36 2.85 23.63
CA LEU A 34 -11.88 3.22 22.31
C LEU A 34 -13.17 4.03 22.42
N LYS A 35 -14.04 3.72 23.39
CA LYS A 35 -15.22 4.52 23.69
C LYS A 35 -14.83 5.94 24.14
N ASP A 36 -13.88 6.06 25.05
CA ASP A 36 -13.39 7.35 25.52
C ASP A 36 -12.74 8.16 24.38
N LEU A 37 -12.00 7.49 23.49
CA LEU A 37 -11.45 8.07 22.28
C LEU A 37 -12.56 8.59 21.35
N GLY A 38 -13.61 7.81 21.13
CA GLY A 38 -14.78 8.25 20.35
C GLY A 38 -15.44 9.49 20.94
N ILE A 39 -15.60 9.56 22.26
CA ILE A 39 -16.12 10.73 22.97
C ILE A 39 -15.20 11.95 22.77
N LEU A 40 -13.89 11.76 22.89
CA LEU A 40 -12.91 12.82 22.66
C LEU A 40 -12.97 13.35 21.22
N MET A 41 -13.00 12.46 20.23
CA MET A 41 -13.10 12.82 18.81
C MET A 41 -14.38 13.61 18.52
N GLN A 42 -15.51 13.17 19.07
CA GLN A 42 -16.78 13.88 18.92
C GLN A 42 -16.77 15.23 19.62
N ALA A 43 -16.13 15.35 20.79
CA ALA A 43 -15.93 16.62 21.47
C ALA A 43 -15.04 17.58 20.66
N MET A 44 -13.98 17.08 20.01
CA MET A 44 -13.13 17.87 19.11
C MET A 44 -13.92 18.35 17.89
N GLU A 45 -14.70 17.46 17.26
CA GLU A 45 -15.54 17.81 16.09
C GLU A 45 -16.61 18.85 16.48
N ASN A 46 -17.27 18.68 17.63
CA ASN A 46 -18.30 19.60 18.11
C ASN A 46 -17.75 20.96 18.54
N ARG A 47 -16.47 21.05 18.95
CA ARG A 47 -15.80 22.33 19.20
C ARG A 47 -15.35 23.03 17.91
N ALA A 48 -15.15 22.28 16.82
CA ALA A 48 -14.80 22.83 15.51
C ALA A 48 -16.03 23.37 14.73
N LYS A 49 -17.20 22.72 14.85
CA LYS A 49 -18.46 23.10 14.16
C LYS A 49 -18.98 24.55 14.39
N PRO A 50 -18.91 25.15 15.59
CA PRO A 50 -19.55 26.44 15.89
C PRO A 50 -18.90 27.66 15.22
N LEU A 51 -17.67 27.56 14.71
CA LEU A 51 -16.93 28.71 14.18
C LEU A 51 -17.00 28.88 12.66
N GLY A 52 -17.49 27.88 11.91
CA GLY A 52 -17.70 28.01 10.47
C GLY A 52 -18.78 29.06 10.10
N SER A 53 -19.66 29.40 11.04
CA SER A 53 -20.79 30.32 10.81
C SER A 53 -20.83 31.56 11.72
N ALA A 54 -20.19 31.56 12.91
CA ALA A 54 -20.48 32.56 13.96
C ALA A 54 -19.45 33.68 14.17
N LEU A 55 -18.27 33.68 13.54
CA LEU A 55 -17.22 34.69 13.78
C LEU A 55 -16.70 35.39 12.52
N LYS A 56 -17.61 35.72 11.59
CA LYS A 56 -17.37 36.86 10.69
C LYS A 56 -17.49 38.15 11.50
N GLY A 57 -16.42 38.60 12.16
CA GLY A 57 -16.33 40.03 12.52
C GLY A 57 -15.59 40.48 13.79
N VAL A 58 -15.14 39.60 14.68
CA VAL A 58 -14.43 40.08 15.90
C VAL A 58 -12.92 39.97 15.70
N LYS A 59 -12.26 41.12 15.63
CA LYS A 59 -10.83 41.30 15.36
C LYS A 59 -10.10 41.63 16.69
N THR A 60 -9.07 40.87 17.04
CA THR A 60 -8.24 41.10 18.25
C THR A 60 -6.75 40.94 17.92
N ASP A 61 -5.88 41.62 18.67
CA ASP A 61 -4.40 41.61 18.50
C ASP A 61 -3.73 40.25 18.81
N ARG A 62 -4.49 39.27 19.33
CA ARG A 62 -4.02 37.91 19.64
C ARG A 62 -5.12 36.91 19.31
N ALA A 63 -4.74 35.71 18.86
CA ALA A 63 -5.66 34.58 18.79
C ALA A 63 -6.15 34.25 20.21
N SER A 64 -7.46 34.37 20.46
CA SER A 64 -8.05 34.11 21.78
C SER A 64 -8.45 32.65 21.96
N THR A 65 -8.46 31.85 20.90
CA THR A 65 -8.98 30.48 20.93
C THR A 65 -8.18 29.55 20.01
N PHE A 66 -7.66 28.47 20.57
CA PHE A 66 -7.01 27.39 19.80
C PHE A 66 -8.01 26.26 19.58
N ILE A 67 -8.15 25.81 18.33
CA ILE A 67 -9.06 24.73 17.95
C ILE A 67 -8.19 23.56 17.50
N TYR A 68 -8.22 22.47 18.26
CA TYR A 68 -7.51 21.25 17.89
C TYR A 68 -8.38 20.42 16.95
N ARG A 69 -7.86 20.14 15.76
CA ARG A 69 -8.52 19.30 14.76
C ARG A 69 -7.69 18.05 14.55
N LEU A 70 -8.28 16.90 14.86
CA LEU A 70 -7.65 15.61 14.60
C LEU A 70 -7.65 15.38 13.09
N ILE A 71 -6.47 15.23 12.49
CA ILE A 71 -6.28 15.06 11.05
C ILE A 71 -5.87 13.63 10.68
N GLU A 72 -5.29 12.90 11.63
CA GLU A 72 -4.78 11.56 11.43
C GLU A 72 -4.76 10.79 12.76
N LEU A 73 -5.09 9.51 12.71
CA LEU A 73 -5.07 8.60 13.86
C LEU A 73 -4.23 7.37 13.51
N SER A 74 -3.29 7.01 14.37
CA SER A 74 -2.50 5.78 14.28
C SER A 74 -2.69 4.96 15.55
N MET A 75 -2.93 3.66 15.40
CA MET A 75 -3.25 2.75 16.52
C MET A 75 -2.58 1.40 16.34
N THR A 76 -1.93 0.93 17.41
CA THR A 76 -1.40 -0.43 17.50
C THR A 76 -2.19 -1.22 18.54
N ILE A 77 -3.03 -2.14 18.05
CA ILE A 77 -3.90 -2.96 18.87
C ILE A 77 -3.23 -4.32 19.12
N SER A 78 -2.35 -4.33 20.12
CA SER A 78 -1.76 -5.55 20.65
C SER A 78 -2.52 -5.98 21.90
N HIS A 79 -3.41 -6.96 21.79
CA HIS A 79 -4.03 -7.58 22.96
C HIS A 79 -3.74 -9.08 22.97
N ARG A 80 -3.72 -9.69 24.18
CA ARG A 80 -3.47 -11.13 24.35
C ARG A 80 -4.75 -11.96 24.35
N ASP A 81 -5.88 -11.31 24.59
CA ASP A 81 -7.19 -11.93 24.65
C ASP A 81 -7.82 -12.02 23.25
N LYS A 82 -8.92 -12.77 23.13
CA LYS A 82 -9.71 -12.88 21.90
C LYS A 82 -10.36 -11.53 21.54
N MET A 83 -10.47 -11.26 20.23
CA MET A 83 -11.33 -10.19 19.72
C MET A 83 -12.77 -10.48 20.13
N ASN A 84 -13.40 -9.58 20.88
CA ASN A 84 -14.79 -9.74 21.31
C ASN A 84 -15.71 -8.72 20.62
N HIS A 85 -17.03 -9.00 20.65
CA HIS A 85 -18.02 -8.17 19.96
C HIS A 85 -17.96 -6.69 20.37
N LEU A 86 -17.81 -6.42 21.67
CA LEU A 86 -17.76 -5.07 22.21
C LEU A 86 -16.55 -4.30 21.65
N LEU A 87 -15.40 -4.96 21.57
CA LEU A 87 -14.19 -4.37 21.00
C LEU A 87 -14.34 -4.09 19.50
N ALA A 88 -14.82 -5.08 18.73
CA ALA A 88 -15.03 -4.91 17.29
C ALA A 88 -15.99 -3.74 16.98
N GLU A 89 -17.08 -3.62 17.73
CA GLU A 89 -18.04 -2.52 17.61
C GLU A 89 -17.39 -1.16 17.91
N ARG A 90 -16.67 -1.03 19.03
CA ARG A 90 -16.01 0.23 19.42
C ARG A 90 -14.89 0.63 18.46
N LEU A 91 -14.17 -0.34 17.92
CA LEU A 91 -13.16 -0.07 16.90
C LEU A 91 -13.81 0.44 15.62
N CYS A 92 -14.89 -0.19 15.15
CA CYS A 92 -15.63 0.28 13.98
C CYS A 92 -16.25 1.67 14.19
N GLU A 93 -16.70 2.02 15.40
CA GLU A 93 -17.16 3.38 15.75
C GLU A 93 -16.05 4.43 15.57
N VAL A 94 -14.85 4.15 16.08
CA VAL A 94 -13.69 5.04 15.94
C VAL A 94 -13.28 5.18 14.47
N LEU A 95 -13.20 4.06 13.73
CA LEU A 95 -12.82 4.05 12.33
C LEU A 95 -13.86 4.75 11.43
N GLY A 96 -15.15 4.63 11.75
CA GLY A 96 -16.25 5.27 11.03
C GLY A 96 -16.44 6.76 11.32
N SER A 97 -15.55 7.37 12.11
CA SER A 97 -15.56 8.81 12.40
C SER A 97 -15.25 9.70 11.17
N GLY A 98 -14.70 9.12 10.10
CA GLY A 98 -14.29 9.81 8.88
C GLY A 98 -12.91 10.48 8.97
N ILE A 99 -12.14 10.20 10.02
CA ILE A 99 -10.76 10.66 10.16
C ILE A 99 -9.83 9.66 9.46
N PRO A 100 -8.90 10.13 8.59
CA PRO A 100 -7.90 9.26 7.98
C PRO A 100 -7.07 8.52 9.04
N ILE A 101 -6.86 7.23 8.80
CA ILE A 101 -6.02 6.40 9.65
C ILE A 101 -4.62 6.36 9.04
N GLY A 102 -3.63 6.82 9.81
CA GLY A 102 -2.23 6.78 9.43
C GLY A 102 -1.77 5.34 9.39
N GLU A 103 -1.63 4.73 10.56
CA GLU A 103 -1.23 3.34 10.72
C GLU A 103 -2.22 2.60 11.62
N LEU A 104 -2.70 1.43 11.19
CA LEU A 104 -3.47 0.53 12.04
C LEU A 104 -2.83 -0.84 12.06
N HIS A 105 -2.39 -1.27 13.23
CA HIS A 105 -1.86 -2.61 13.44
C HIS A 105 -2.83 -3.44 14.30
N ILE A 106 -3.30 -4.57 13.77
CA ILE A 106 -4.19 -5.52 14.44
C ILE A 106 -3.57 -6.92 14.38
N ARG A 107 -3.69 -7.70 15.46
CA ARG A 107 -3.34 -9.12 15.49
C ARG A 107 -4.60 -9.99 15.42
N LEU A 108 -4.58 -11.01 14.55
CA LEU A 108 -5.65 -12.01 14.37
C LEU A 108 -5.42 -13.32 15.15
N GLY A 109 -4.27 -13.47 15.80
CA GLY A 109 -3.91 -14.71 16.52
C GLY A 109 -4.86 -15.04 17.66
N ASP A 110 -5.27 -16.30 17.73
CA ASP A 110 -6.04 -16.87 18.84
C ASP A 110 -5.30 -18.10 19.39
N ARG A 111 -4.89 -18.03 20.66
CA ARG A 111 -4.18 -19.14 21.33
C ARG A 111 -5.11 -20.04 22.15
N SER A 112 -6.42 -19.80 22.17
CA SER A 112 -7.31 -20.48 23.10
C SER A 112 -8.37 -21.32 22.40
N ALA A 113 -8.19 -22.64 22.48
CA ALA A 113 -9.27 -23.60 22.27
C ALA A 113 -10.37 -23.35 23.33
N SER A 114 -11.48 -22.72 22.94
CA SER A 114 -12.66 -22.59 23.81
C SER A 114 -13.97 -22.55 23.01
N ASP A 115 -15.05 -22.92 23.71
CA ASP A 115 -16.29 -23.53 23.24
C ASP A 115 -17.27 -22.73 22.36
N ASP A 116 -16.94 -21.52 21.87
CA ASP A 116 -17.93 -20.68 21.15
C ASP A 116 -17.37 -20.07 19.84
N GLN A 117 -16.94 -20.96 18.93
CA GLN A 117 -16.36 -20.62 17.63
C GLN A 117 -17.29 -19.75 16.77
N ALA A 118 -18.60 -20.00 16.81
CA ALA A 118 -19.59 -19.23 16.06
C ALA A 118 -19.58 -17.73 16.45
N ALA A 119 -19.47 -17.41 17.75
CA ALA A 119 -19.39 -16.03 18.22
C ALA A 119 -18.09 -15.34 17.76
N CYS A 120 -17.00 -16.09 17.60
CA CYS A 120 -15.75 -15.60 17.03
C CYS A 120 -15.90 -15.25 15.54
N HIS A 121 -16.50 -16.15 14.75
CA HIS A 121 -16.83 -15.91 13.34
C HIS A 121 -17.68 -14.65 13.17
N ASP A 122 -18.75 -14.49 13.96
CA ASP A 122 -19.60 -13.28 13.91
C ASP A 122 -18.81 -12.01 14.19
N THR A 123 -17.99 -12.04 15.24
CA THR A 123 -17.24 -10.88 15.71
C THR A 123 -16.21 -10.41 14.69
N LEU A 124 -15.43 -11.34 14.13
CA LEU A 124 -14.43 -11.02 13.12
C LEU A 124 -15.07 -10.62 11.79
N ALA A 125 -16.17 -11.27 11.38
CA ALA A 125 -16.89 -10.88 10.19
C ALA A 125 -17.47 -9.46 10.32
N LYS A 126 -18.03 -9.11 11.48
CA LYS A 126 -18.47 -7.74 11.78
C LYS A 126 -17.32 -6.75 11.70
N LEU A 127 -16.17 -7.10 12.27
CA LEU A 127 -14.98 -6.26 12.22
C LEU A 127 -14.55 -5.97 10.77
N PHE A 128 -14.32 -7.02 9.96
CA PHE A 128 -13.92 -6.86 8.57
C PHE A 128 -14.98 -6.14 7.73
N THR A 129 -16.27 -6.40 7.99
CA THR A 129 -17.36 -5.66 7.35
C THR A 129 -17.27 -4.17 7.64
N GLY A 130 -17.18 -3.79 8.93
CA GLY A 130 -17.11 -2.40 9.37
C GLY A 130 -15.85 -1.68 8.90
N MET A 131 -14.74 -2.42 8.77
CA MET A 131 -13.45 -1.88 8.38
C MET A 131 -13.26 -1.74 6.87
N LEU A 132 -13.79 -2.66 6.06
CA LEU A 132 -13.39 -2.84 4.66
C LEU A 132 -14.54 -2.70 3.67
N MET A 133 -15.78 -2.96 4.10
CA MET A 133 -16.89 -3.16 3.17
C MET A 133 -17.96 -2.08 3.33
N GLN A 134 -18.54 -1.95 4.52
CA GLN A 134 -19.60 -0.97 4.77
C GLN A 134 -19.70 -0.62 6.26
N PRO A 135 -20.17 0.59 6.60
CA PRO A 135 -20.34 0.96 8.00
C PRO A 135 -21.39 0.10 8.71
N LEU A 136 -21.06 -0.39 9.90
CA LEU A 136 -21.96 -1.24 10.70
C LEU A 136 -23.19 -0.49 11.24
N THR A 137 -23.09 0.83 11.42
CA THR A 137 -24.21 1.66 11.88
C THR A 137 -24.52 2.79 10.90
N PRO A 138 -25.81 3.11 10.68
CA PRO A 138 -26.22 4.16 9.74
C PRO A 138 -25.80 5.58 10.16
N ASN A 139 -25.29 5.77 11.38
CA ASN A 139 -24.78 7.05 11.87
C ASN A 139 -23.35 7.35 11.39
N HIS A 140 -22.63 6.36 10.85
CA HIS A 140 -21.27 6.53 10.35
C HIS A 140 -21.32 7.16 8.97
N LYS A 141 -20.59 8.27 8.78
CA LYS A 141 -20.70 9.11 7.58
C LYS A 141 -19.87 8.60 6.41
N SER A 142 -18.85 7.79 6.66
CA SER A 142 -17.95 7.27 5.63
C SER A 142 -17.21 6.01 6.09
N LEU A 143 -16.78 5.22 5.12
CA LEU A 143 -15.77 4.19 5.32
C LEU A 143 -14.41 4.81 5.73
N PRO A 144 -13.56 4.08 6.48
CA PRO A 144 -12.23 4.56 6.82
C PRO A 144 -11.32 4.65 5.57
N SER A 145 -10.18 5.30 5.71
CA SER A 145 -9.08 5.26 4.73
C SER A 145 -7.77 5.01 5.47
N PHE A 146 -6.93 4.11 4.97
CA PHE A 146 -5.70 3.69 5.63
C PHE A 146 -4.48 4.11 4.81
N SER A 147 -3.54 4.84 5.43
CA SER A 147 -2.21 5.01 4.85
C SER A 147 -1.40 3.72 4.98
N GLU A 148 -1.52 3.03 6.11
CA GLU A 148 -0.90 1.73 6.36
C GLU A 148 -1.83 0.87 7.23
N LEU A 149 -2.14 -0.33 6.74
CA LEU A 149 -2.90 -1.35 7.45
C LEU A 149 -1.98 -2.55 7.64
N GLN A 150 -1.70 -2.91 8.89
CA GLN A 150 -0.90 -4.06 9.25
C GLN A 150 -1.78 -5.07 9.98
N ILE A 151 -1.87 -6.28 9.42
CA ILE A 151 -2.65 -7.36 10.03
C ILE A 151 -1.69 -8.53 10.30
N ASP A 152 -1.36 -8.69 11.58
CA ASP A 152 -0.50 -9.75 12.07
C ASP A 152 -1.29 -11.08 12.13
N CYS A 153 -0.89 -11.98 11.26
CA CYS A 153 -1.48 -13.30 11.07
C CYS A 153 -0.68 -14.41 11.78
N GLU A 154 0.29 -14.07 12.64
CA GLU A 154 1.02 -15.07 13.43
C GLU A 154 0.05 -15.92 14.27
N ASP A 155 0.21 -17.24 14.24
CA ASP A 155 -0.65 -18.22 14.92
C ASP A 155 -2.16 -18.09 14.56
N SER A 156 -2.52 -17.46 13.43
CA SER A 156 -3.93 -17.34 12.99
C SER A 156 -4.48 -18.63 12.37
N LEU A 157 -5.78 -18.89 12.59
CA LEU A 157 -6.52 -19.98 11.93
C LEU A 157 -6.73 -19.63 10.45
N LEU A 158 -6.72 -20.65 9.58
CA LEU A 158 -6.87 -20.47 8.13
C LEU A 158 -8.13 -19.66 7.75
N TRP A 159 -9.24 -19.90 8.45
CA TRP A 159 -10.49 -19.20 8.18
C TRP A 159 -10.43 -17.69 8.50
N HIS A 160 -9.63 -17.26 9.48
CA HIS A 160 -9.41 -15.83 9.75
C HIS A 160 -8.82 -15.14 8.52
N PHE A 161 -7.84 -15.80 7.89
CA PHE A 161 -7.15 -15.28 6.73
C PHE A 161 -8.02 -15.33 5.47
N GLU A 162 -8.81 -16.40 5.29
CA GLU A 162 -9.78 -16.51 4.20
C GLU A 162 -10.89 -15.44 4.30
N ALA A 163 -11.41 -15.20 5.50
CA ALA A 163 -12.35 -14.13 5.80
C ALA A 163 -11.76 -12.74 5.49
N LEU A 164 -10.48 -12.52 5.83
CA LEU A 164 -9.78 -11.28 5.51
C LEU A 164 -9.60 -11.10 3.99
N CYS A 165 -9.07 -12.12 3.30
CA CYS A 165 -8.84 -12.09 1.85
C CYS A 165 -10.13 -11.86 1.07
N SER A 166 -11.21 -12.56 1.43
CA SER A 166 -12.53 -12.38 0.81
C SER A 166 -13.15 -10.99 1.09
N ALA A 167 -12.85 -10.36 2.23
CA ALA A 167 -13.24 -8.97 2.46
C ALA A 167 -12.40 -7.99 1.63
N LEU A 168 -11.09 -8.24 1.50
CA LEU A 168 -10.16 -7.38 0.75
C LEU A 168 -10.37 -7.45 -0.76
N SER A 169 -10.86 -8.56 -1.31
CA SER A 169 -11.16 -8.69 -2.73
C SER A 169 -12.30 -7.76 -3.17
N VAL A 170 -13.30 -7.55 -2.31
CA VAL A 170 -14.47 -6.68 -2.58
C VAL A 170 -14.41 -5.31 -1.89
N SER A 171 -13.37 -5.08 -1.08
CA SER A 171 -13.20 -3.85 -0.30
C SER A 171 -13.19 -2.61 -1.19
N GLN A 172 -13.96 -1.59 -0.81
CA GLN A 172 -13.96 -0.28 -1.46
C GLN A 172 -13.15 0.77 -0.69
N VAL A 173 -12.50 0.35 0.41
CA VAL A 173 -11.74 1.23 1.29
C VAL A 173 -10.38 1.57 0.71
N CYS A 174 -10.01 2.85 0.67
CA CYS A 174 -8.68 3.24 0.23
C CYS A 174 -7.60 2.73 1.20
N ILE A 175 -6.85 1.71 0.78
CA ILE A 175 -5.70 1.15 1.51
C ILE A 175 -4.45 1.46 0.70
N ARG A 176 -3.64 2.40 1.17
CA ARG A 176 -2.39 2.77 0.46
C ARG A 176 -1.33 1.70 0.59
N LYS A 177 -1.17 1.11 1.78
CA LYS A 177 -0.23 0.02 2.05
C LYS A 177 -0.84 -1.03 2.97
N LEU A 178 -0.75 -2.31 2.58
CA LEU A 178 -1.12 -3.47 3.38
C LEU A 178 0.14 -4.27 3.72
N ARG A 179 0.35 -4.55 5.01
CA ARG A 179 1.35 -5.51 5.51
C ARG A 179 0.67 -6.69 6.17
N LEU A 180 1.18 -7.89 5.87
CA LEU A 180 0.68 -9.14 6.44
C LEU A 180 1.81 -9.90 7.15
N PRO A 181 2.35 -9.36 8.26
CA PRO A 181 3.38 -10.06 9.02
C PRO A 181 2.83 -11.35 9.63
N GLY A 182 3.72 -12.32 9.87
CA GLY A 182 3.36 -13.60 10.47
C GLY A 182 2.62 -14.57 9.53
N VAL A 183 2.20 -14.12 8.34
CA VAL A 183 1.69 -15.01 7.28
C VAL A 183 2.78 -16.00 6.88
N CYS A 184 2.41 -17.27 6.72
CA CYS A 184 3.35 -18.33 6.33
C CYS A 184 4.61 -18.38 7.23
N SER A 185 4.41 -18.22 8.55
CA SER A 185 5.47 -18.33 9.55
C SER A 185 6.26 -19.63 9.41
N TYR A 186 7.48 -19.68 9.95
CA TYR A 186 8.33 -20.88 9.92
C TYR A 186 7.70 -22.13 10.57
N ARG A 187 6.60 -21.97 11.33
CA ARG A 187 5.85 -23.06 11.96
C ARG A 187 4.70 -23.60 11.10
N THR A 188 4.41 -22.94 9.98
CA THR A 188 3.29 -23.29 9.09
C THR A 188 3.64 -24.56 8.32
N THR A 189 2.71 -25.51 8.23
CA THR A 189 2.88 -26.70 7.38
C THR A 189 2.85 -26.30 5.90
N ASP A 190 3.47 -27.11 5.04
CA ASP A 190 3.55 -26.81 3.60
C ASP A 190 2.16 -26.70 2.94
N GLU A 191 1.21 -27.55 3.35
CA GLU A 191 -0.19 -27.49 2.87
C GLU A 191 -0.89 -26.18 3.24
N LEU A 192 -0.72 -25.70 4.48
CA LEU A 192 -1.31 -24.44 4.92
C LEU A 192 -0.64 -23.26 4.22
N ARG A 193 0.68 -23.34 3.99
CA ARG A 193 1.45 -22.34 3.25
C ARG A 193 0.96 -22.19 1.82
N GLN A 194 0.73 -23.29 1.11
CA GLN A 194 0.17 -23.29 -0.25
C GLN A 194 -1.20 -22.60 -0.28
N ARG A 195 -2.08 -22.92 0.68
CA ARG A 195 -3.41 -22.29 0.77
C ARG A 195 -3.35 -20.79 1.02
N TYR A 196 -2.44 -20.33 1.88
CA TYR A 196 -2.22 -18.90 2.09
C TYR A 196 -1.76 -18.20 0.81
N TRP A 197 -0.81 -18.78 0.08
CA TRP A 197 -0.37 -18.21 -1.19
C TRP A 197 -1.45 -18.21 -2.27
N ARG A 198 -2.28 -19.26 -2.32
CA ARG A 198 -3.46 -19.30 -3.19
C ARG A 198 -4.41 -18.14 -2.90
N LEU A 199 -4.75 -17.90 -1.63
CA LEU A 199 -5.62 -16.80 -1.22
C LEU A 199 -5.01 -15.42 -1.53
N ILE A 200 -3.71 -15.23 -1.30
CA ILE A 200 -3.00 -13.99 -1.64
C ILE A 200 -3.05 -13.74 -3.15
N ALA A 201 -2.71 -14.76 -3.96
CA ALA A 201 -2.72 -14.65 -5.41
C ALA A 201 -4.12 -14.39 -5.97
N GLN A 202 -5.14 -15.08 -5.42
CA GLN A 202 -6.54 -14.85 -5.76
C GLN A 202 -6.99 -13.43 -5.42
N THR A 203 -6.54 -12.87 -4.30
CA THR A 203 -6.99 -11.55 -3.84
C THR A 203 -6.29 -10.40 -4.58
N PHE A 204 -4.96 -10.46 -4.71
CA PHE A 204 -4.16 -9.28 -5.11
C PHE A 204 -3.55 -9.37 -6.51
N PHE A 205 -3.18 -10.57 -6.97
CA PHE A 205 -2.44 -10.72 -8.21
C PHE A 205 -3.36 -10.94 -9.41
N HIS A 206 -3.07 -10.22 -10.49
CA HIS A 206 -3.87 -10.20 -11.70
C HIS A 206 -2.94 -10.23 -12.91
N PRO A 207 -3.12 -11.19 -13.84
CA PRO A 207 -2.33 -11.24 -15.06
C PRO A 207 -2.68 -10.06 -15.97
N ASN A 208 -1.74 -9.68 -16.84
CA ASN A 208 -1.91 -8.57 -17.79
C ASN A 208 -3.16 -8.71 -18.69
N SER A 209 -3.56 -9.95 -19.01
CA SER A 209 -4.78 -10.25 -19.78
C SER A 209 -6.08 -9.83 -19.09
N THR A 210 -6.06 -9.61 -17.77
CA THR A 210 -7.22 -9.20 -16.95
C THR A 210 -7.21 -7.71 -16.58
N SER A 211 -6.53 -6.85 -17.36
CA SER A 211 -6.40 -5.41 -17.12
C SER A 211 -7.72 -4.61 -16.98
N THR A 212 -8.87 -5.22 -17.26
CA THR A 212 -10.22 -4.65 -17.12
C THR A 212 -11.04 -5.27 -15.97
N GLY A 213 -10.41 -6.07 -15.10
CA GLY A 213 -11.05 -6.80 -14.01
C GLY A 213 -11.38 -5.98 -12.75
N ILE A 214 -12.06 -6.61 -11.81
CA ILE A 214 -12.35 -6.04 -10.48
C ILE A 214 -11.07 -6.18 -9.63
N PHE A 215 -10.42 -5.06 -9.31
CA PHE A 215 -9.23 -5.05 -8.47
C PHE A 215 -9.57 -4.71 -7.02
N SER A 216 -8.82 -5.31 -6.09
CA SER A 216 -8.81 -4.88 -4.69
C SER A 216 -8.48 -3.39 -4.57
N SER A 217 -8.97 -2.76 -3.50
CA SER A 217 -8.67 -1.37 -3.17
C SER A 217 -7.27 -1.13 -2.59
N VAL A 218 -6.49 -2.20 -2.39
CA VAL A 218 -5.09 -2.16 -1.93
C VAL A 218 -4.17 -1.65 -3.04
N ARG A 219 -3.35 -0.64 -2.74
CA ARG A 219 -2.41 -0.02 -3.70
C ARG A 219 -0.96 -0.46 -3.56
N ALA A 220 -0.54 -0.86 -2.36
CA ALA A 220 0.77 -1.42 -2.07
C ALA A 220 0.64 -2.65 -1.18
N LEU A 221 1.30 -3.74 -1.54
CA LEU A 221 1.34 -4.98 -0.78
C LEU A 221 2.78 -5.25 -0.34
N ASP A 222 2.97 -5.46 0.95
CA ASP A 222 4.28 -5.69 1.54
C ASP A 222 4.31 -7.02 2.31
N LEU A 223 5.09 -7.95 1.75
CA LEU A 223 5.30 -9.31 2.22
C LEU A 223 6.79 -9.58 2.46
N SER A 224 7.59 -8.54 2.79
CA SER A 224 9.03 -8.68 3.02
C SER A 224 9.38 -9.66 4.16
N ASP A 225 8.47 -9.87 5.10
CA ASP A 225 8.67 -10.77 6.24
C ASP A 225 8.54 -12.25 5.87
N VAL A 226 8.00 -12.55 4.67
CA VAL A 226 7.76 -13.91 4.19
C VAL A 226 8.75 -14.23 3.09
N LYS A 227 9.69 -15.15 3.36
CA LYS A 227 10.65 -15.60 2.34
C LYS A 227 9.99 -16.64 1.43
N LEU A 228 9.76 -16.30 0.16
CA LEU A 228 9.17 -17.16 -0.86
C LEU A 228 10.09 -18.32 -1.25
N THR A 229 9.50 -19.49 -1.46
CA THR A 229 10.14 -20.69 -2.02
C THR A 229 9.69 -20.93 -3.47
N LEU A 230 10.30 -21.88 -4.17
CA LEU A 230 9.89 -22.29 -5.51
C LEU A 230 8.46 -22.84 -5.55
N ASP A 231 8.07 -23.61 -4.53
CA ASP A 231 6.71 -24.18 -4.44
C ASP A 231 5.66 -23.08 -4.29
N ASP A 232 5.97 -22.01 -3.54
CA ASP A 232 5.09 -20.85 -3.43
C ASP A 232 4.93 -20.13 -4.77
N LEU A 233 6.03 -19.96 -5.51
CA LEU A 233 6.00 -19.34 -6.85
C LEU A 233 5.20 -20.19 -7.84
N ALA A 234 5.32 -21.52 -7.76
CA ALA A 234 4.54 -22.44 -8.58
C ALA A 234 3.04 -22.32 -8.28
N GLU A 235 2.66 -22.25 -7.00
CA GLU A 235 1.26 -22.07 -6.58
C GLU A 235 0.70 -20.73 -7.07
N ILE A 236 1.44 -19.63 -6.88
CA ILE A 236 1.03 -18.30 -7.39
C ILE A 236 0.84 -18.34 -8.91
N SER A 237 1.77 -18.98 -9.63
CA SER A 237 1.68 -19.09 -11.09
C SER A 237 0.48 -19.94 -11.53
N ALA A 238 0.15 -21.02 -10.81
CA ALA A 238 -1.00 -21.86 -11.12
C ALA A 238 -2.31 -21.07 -11.00
N VAL A 239 -2.47 -20.30 -9.93
CA VAL A 239 -3.64 -19.42 -9.72
C VAL A 239 -3.77 -18.36 -10.81
N LEU A 240 -2.66 -17.77 -11.24
CA LEU A 240 -2.69 -16.75 -12.29
C LEU A 240 -3.09 -17.35 -13.65
N GLN A 241 -2.64 -18.56 -13.97
CA GLN A 241 -3.06 -19.29 -15.16
C GLN A 241 -4.54 -19.68 -15.10
N GLU A 242 -5.04 -20.10 -13.94
CA GLU A 242 -6.45 -20.41 -13.72
C GLU A 242 -7.32 -19.16 -13.97
N LYS A 243 -6.94 -18.01 -13.41
CA LYS A 243 -7.63 -16.73 -13.65
C LYS A 243 -7.63 -16.33 -15.12
N GLU A 244 -6.50 -16.50 -15.80
CA GLU A 244 -6.39 -16.20 -17.24
C GLU A 244 -7.29 -17.12 -18.06
N HIS A 245 -7.34 -18.42 -17.74
CA HIS A 245 -8.23 -19.36 -18.38
C HIS A 245 -9.71 -19.00 -18.15
N ILE A 246 -10.10 -18.70 -16.90
CA ILE A 246 -11.46 -18.26 -16.56
C ILE A 246 -11.84 -16.99 -17.35
N ALA A 247 -10.93 -16.02 -17.42
CA ALA A 247 -11.17 -14.78 -18.17
C ALA A 247 -11.34 -15.03 -19.68
N GLN A 248 -10.54 -15.93 -20.26
CA GLN A 248 -10.67 -16.31 -21.67
C GLN A 248 -12.00 -17.03 -21.96
N VAL A 249 -12.42 -17.95 -21.08
CA VAL A 249 -13.69 -18.66 -21.19
C VAL A 249 -14.87 -17.69 -21.04
N ALA A 250 -14.81 -16.78 -20.06
CA ALA A 250 -15.85 -15.78 -19.82
C ALA A 250 -16.02 -14.80 -20.99
N GLN A 251 -14.94 -14.47 -21.70
CA GLN A 251 -15.01 -13.67 -22.93
C GLN A 251 -15.64 -14.42 -24.11
N GLN A 252 -15.54 -15.75 -24.14
CA GLN A 252 -16.08 -16.58 -25.20
C GLN A 252 -17.55 -16.97 -24.99
N TRP A 253 -18.02 -17.01 -23.73
CA TRP A 253 -19.35 -17.52 -23.36
C TRP A 253 -20.10 -16.52 -22.45
N ASP A 254 -21.17 -15.91 -22.96
CA ASP A 254 -22.08 -15.03 -22.20
C ASP A 254 -22.70 -15.70 -20.94
N LEU A 255 -22.66 -17.03 -20.87
CA LEU A 255 -23.19 -17.84 -19.77
C LEU A 255 -22.39 -17.73 -18.45
N CYS A 256 -21.15 -17.24 -18.50
CA CYS A 256 -20.25 -17.16 -17.35
C CYS A 256 -20.34 -15.83 -16.58
N GLN A 257 -21.17 -14.87 -17.01
CA GLN A 257 -21.39 -13.59 -16.31
C GLN A 257 -22.50 -13.65 -15.23
N LYS A 258 -22.76 -14.82 -14.66
CA LYS A 258 -23.71 -14.96 -13.55
C LYS A 258 -22.96 -14.77 -12.24
N ASP A 259 -23.08 -13.58 -11.68
CA ASP A 259 -22.75 -13.36 -10.27
C ASP A 259 -23.84 -14.02 -9.41
N TRP A 260 -23.40 -14.74 -8.38
CA TRP A 260 -24.28 -15.33 -7.39
C TRP A 260 -24.45 -14.38 -6.22
N MET A 261 -25.70 -14.17 -5.81
CA MET A 261 -26.03 -13.33 -4.66
C MET A 261 -26.78 -14.13 -3.62
N LEU A 262 -26.42 -13.93 -2.36
CA LEU A 262 -27.17 -14.34 -1.19
C LEU A 262 -27.92 -13.15 -0.62
N ARG A 263 -29.17 -13.37 -0.23
CA ARG A 263 -29.99 -12.33 0.40
C ARG A 263 -29.64 -12.16 1.87
N LYS A 264 -29.88 -10.97 2.38
CA LYS A 264 -29.94 -10.69 3.81
C LYS A 264 -30.82 -11.73 4.51
N SER A 265 -30.39 -12.11 5.70
CA SER A 265 -30.98 -13.13 6.57
C SER A 265 -30.82 -14.57 6.10
N THR A 266 -29.96 -14.83 5.10
CA THR A 266 -29.60 -16.19 4.70
C THR A 266 -28.82 -16.90 5.82
N PRO A 267 -29.21 -18.11 6.25
CA PRO A 267 -28.48 -18.87 7.26
C PRO A 267 -27.17 -19.41 6.68
N LEU A 268 -26.09 -19.20 7.41
CA LEU A 268 -24.74 -19.66 7.08
C LEU A 268 -24.37 -20.84 7.97
N GLN A 269 -23.60 -21.78 7.44
CA GLN A 269 -22.93 -22.82 8.20
C GLN A 269 -21.42 -22.70 7.97
N PHE A 270 -20.64 -22.52 9.04
CA PHE A 270 -19.20 -22.38 8.93
C PHE A 270 -18.52 -23.74 8.75
N LEU A 271 -17.42 -23.73 7.99
CA LEU A 271 -16.60 -24.89 7.70
C LEU A 271 -15.21 -24.71 8.31
N GLU A 272 -14.76 -25.69 9.09
CA GLU A 272 -13.37 -25.79 9.52
C GLU A 272 -12.75 -27.07 8.95
N LYS A 273 -11.47 -26.99 8.57
CA LYS A 273 -10.70 -28.19 8.20
C LYS A 273 -9.95 -28.69 9.43
N GLU A 274 -10.34 -29.86 9.94
CA GLU A 274 -9.61 -30.59 10.97
C GLU A 274 -8.93 -31.80 10.30
N GLY A 275 -7.61 -31.71 10.08
CA GLY A 275 -6.87 -32.71 9.31
C GLY A 275 -7.27 -32.72 7.83
N ASP A 276 -7.78 -33.85 7.33
CA ASP A 276 -8.28 -34.00 5.95
C ASP A 276 -9.81 -33.86 5.85
N SER A 277 -10.52 -33.82 6.98
CA SER A 277 -11.97 -33.67 7.01
C SER A 277 -12.40 -32.21 7.16
N ILE A 278 -13.39 -31.80 6.35
CA ILE A 278 -14.11 -30.53 6.53
C ILE A 278 -15.30 -30.81 7.44
N ILE A 279 -15.30 -30.19 8.62
CA ILE A 279 -16.34 -30.36 9.64
C ILE A 279 -17.16 -29.07 9.73
N ALA A 280 -18.48 -29.21 9.82
CA ALA A 280 -19.35 -28.07 10.11
C ALA A 280 -19.23 -27.69 11.59
N VAL A 281 -19.02 -26.41 11.88
CA VAL A 281 -18.96 -25.91 13.25
C VAL A 281 -20.34 -26.06 13.91
N ASP A 282 -20.43 -26.80 15.03
CA ASP A 282 -21.69 -27.00 15.74
C ASP A 282 -22.21 -25.67 16.33
N GLY A 283 -23.52 -25.41 16.20
CA GLY A 283 -24.16 -24.17 16.66
C GLY A 283 -24.05 -22.95 15.72
N SER A 284 -23.47 -23.10 14.53
CA SER A 284 -23.04 -22.02 13.62
C SER A 284 -24.11 -21.28 12.80
N CYS A 285 -25.39 -21.31 13.15
CA CYS A 285 -26.42 -20.69 12.30
C CYS A 285 -26.48 -19.16 12.49
N ILE A 286 -25.51 -18.45 11.89
CA ILE A 286 -25.51 -17.00 11.77
C ILE A 286 -26.28 -16.62 10.52
N THR A 287 -27.02 -15.52 10.61
CA THR A 287 -27.73 -14.98 9.44
C THR A 287 -26.94 -13.85 8.81
N LEU A 288 -26.86 -13.86 7.49
CA LEU A 288 -26.14 -12.84 6.72
C LEU A 288 -26.78 -11.45 6.96
N PRO A 289 -26.04 -10.42 7.38
CA PRO A 289 -26.65 -9.15 7.77
C PRO A 289 -27.08 -8.25 6.59
N TYR A 290 -26.65 -8.56 5.37
CA TYR A 290 -26.90 -7.80 4.15
C TYR A 290 -26.90 -8.71 2.91
N ASP A 291 -27.31 -8.19 1.76
CA ASP A 291 -27.17 -8.92 0.49
C ASP A 291 -25.68 -8.96 0.11
N SER A 292 -25.15 -10.15 -0.17
CA SER A 292 -23.74 -10.35 -0.51
C SER A 292 -23.59 -11.09 -1.83
N ARG A 293 -22.68 -10.60 -2.67
CA ARG A 293 -22.16 -11.39 -3.79
C ARG A 293 -21.20 -12.45 -3.26
N VAL A 294 -21.26 -13.64 -3.83
CA VAL A 294 -20.49 -14.80 -3.36
C VAL A 294 -19.79 -15.48 -4.52
N GLU A 295 -18.64 -16.06 -4.22
CA GLU A 295 -17.90 -16.90 -5.14
C GLU A 295 -18.21 -18.36 -4.82
N LEU A 296 -18.55 -19.15 -5.84
CA LEU A 296 -18.74 -20.59 -5.67
C LEU A 296 -17.38 -21.25 -5.56
N VAL A 297 -17.22 -22.14 -4.57
CA VAL A 297 -16.02 -22.98 -4.50
C VAL A 297 -16.18 -24.10 -5.52
N GLN A 298 -15.29 -24.17 -6.52
CA GLN A 298 -15.21 -25.35 -7.39
C GLN A 298 -14.48 -26.45 -6.62
N ASP A 299 -15.16 -27.54 -6.31
CA ASP A 299 -14.51 -28.72 -5.73
C ASP A 299 -13.77 -29.47 -6.85
N ASP A 300 -12.43 -29.46 -6.81
CA ASP A 300 -11.51 -30.20 -7.69
C ASP A 300 -11.57 -31.74 -7.46
N SER A 301 -12.48 -32.24 -6.62
CA SER A 301 -12.60 -33.68 -6.42
C SER A 301 -13.46 -34.31 -7.51
N ASP A 302 -12.79 -34.95 -8.47
CA ASP A 302 -13.34 -35.97 -9.39
C ASP A 302 -13.94 -37.20 -8.68
N GLU A 303 -14.03 -37.19 -7.35
CA GLU A 303 -14.83 -38.15 -6.61
C GLU A 303 -16.27 -37.66 -6.58
N LYS A 304 -17.09 -38.36 -7.39
CA LYS A 304 -18.55 -38.45 -7.29
C LYS A 304 -19.01 -38.50 -5.83
N SER A 305 -19.11 -37.36 -5.17
CA SER A 305 -19.88 -37.23 -3.95
C SER A 305 -21.33 -37.08 -4.38
N ASN A 306 -22.19 -37.90 -3.78
CA ASN A 306 -23.57 -38.07 -4.16
C ASN A 306 -24.29 -36.72 -4.36
N ASP A 307 -25.01 -36.64 -5.46
CA ASP A 307 -25.84 -35.52 -5.95
C ASP A 307 -27.07 -35.23 -5.04
N GLU A 308 -26.94 -35.41 -3.72
CA GLU A 308 -28.03 -35.32 -2.73
C GLU A 308 -27.77 -34.30 -1.60
N SER A 309 -26.70 -33.49 -1.62
CA SER A 309 -26.56 -32.42 -0.64
C SER A 309 -27.10 -31.09 -1.20
N ASP A 310 -28.23 -30.62 -0.67
CA ASP A 310 -28.81 -29.28 -0.94
C ASP A 310 -27.87 -28.11 -0.58
N TRP A 311 -26.72 -28.39 0.00
CA TRP A 311 -25.73 -27.41 0.45
C TRP A 311 -24.66 -27.17 -0.63
N ILE A 312 -24.25 -25.92 -0.76
CA ILE A 312 -23.22 -25.46 -1.68
C ILE A 312 -22.17 -24.71 -0.86
N ASP A 313 -20.90 -25.03 -1.11
CA ASP A 313 -19.76 -24.33 -0.55
C ASP A 313 -19.52 -23.01 -1.29
N VAL A 314 -19.43 -21.91 -0.54
CA VAL A 314 -19.27 -20.55 -1.05
C VAL A 314 -18.27 -19.76 -0.24
N ILE A 315 -17.56 -18.84 -0.90
CA ILE A 315 -16.76 -17.82 -0.23
C ILE A 315 -17.63 -16.57 -0.08
N ILE A 316 -17.85 -16.17 1.17
CA ILE A 316 -18.63 -14.99 1.51
C ILE A 316 -17.68 -13.91 2.05
N PRO A 317 -17.70 -12.68 1.50
CA PRO A 317 -16.85 -11.59 1.98
C PRO A 317 -16.96 -11.38 3.49
N ALA A 318 -15.81 -11.27 4.16
CA ALA A 318 -15.64 -11.17 5.62
C ALA A 318 -16.00 -12.41 6.45
N TYR A 319 -16.64 -13.42 5.87
CA TYR A 319 -17.00 -14.67 6.56
C TYR A 319 -16.13 -15.86 6.13
N GLY A 320 -15.49 -15.79 4.95
CA GLY A 320 -14.67 -16.88 4.41
C GLY A 320 -15.54 -18.01 3.83
N ARG A 321 -15.02 -19.25 3.84
CA ARG A 321 -15.74 -20.43 3.31
C ARG A 321 -16.92 -20.83 4.20
N CYS A 322 -18.11 -20.85 3.63
CA CYS A 322 -19.37 -21.19 4.28
C CYS A 322 -20.17 -22.17 3.42
N ARG A 323 -21.10 -22.90 4.05
CA ARG A 323 -22.15 -23.67 3.39
C ARG A 323 -23.47 -22.95 3.43
N VAL A 324 -24.15 -22.92 2.28
CA VAL A 324 -25.48 -22.34 2.12
C VAL A 324 -26.36 -23.24 1.28
N ARG A 325 -27.66 -23.27 1.57
CA ARG A 325 -28.62 -24.05 0.78
C ARG A 325 -28.81 -23.46 -0.62
N ARG A 326 -28.91 -24.34 -1.63
CA ARG A 326 -29.12 -24.01 -3.05
C ARG A 326 -30.34 -23.12 -3.29
N GLU A 327 -31.38 -23.25 -2.48
CA GLU A 327 -32.61 -22.43 -2.56
C GLU A 327 -32.39 -20.93 -2.29
N ASN A 328 -31.31 -20.56 -1.59
CA ASN A 328 -31.04 -19.17 -1.20
C ASN A 328 -30.27 -18.36 -2.25
N PHE A 329 -29.87 -19.00 -3.35
CA PHE A 329 -29.09 -18.37 -4.40
C PHE A 329 -29.96 -17.59 -5.38
N VAL A 330 -29.61 -16.33 -5.59
CA VAL A 330 -30.21 -15.48 -6.62
C VAL A 330 -29.16 -15.22 -7.70
N SER A 331 -29.48 -15.59 -8.94
CA SER A 331 -28.65 -15.22 -10.10
C SER A 331 -28.99 -13.80 -10.51
N GLU A 332 -27.99 -12.92 -10.53
CA GLU A 332 -28.13 -11.56 -11.03
C GLU A 332 -27.32 -11.39 -12.32
N THR A 333 -27.90 -10.70 -13.30
CA THR A 333 -27.18 -10.25 -14.49
C THR A 333 -26.64 -8.86 -14.20
N ILE A 334 -25.33 -8.67 -14.36
CA ILE A 334 -24.63 -7.42 -14.03
C ILE A 334 -25.24 -6.26 -14.85
N LYS A 335 -26.05 -5.42 -14.21
CA LYS A 335 -26.63 -4.22 -14.83
C LYS A 335 -25.97 -2.92 -14.37
N GLU A 336 -25.16 -2.97 -13.31
CA GLU A 336 -24.49 -1.80 -12.76
C GLU A 336 -23.01 -1.79 -13.12
N ALA A 337 -22.50 -0.61 -13.49
CA ALA A 337 -21.09 -0.38 -13.72
C ALA A 337 -20.33 -0.62 -12.41
N VAL A 338 -19.73 -1.81 -12.28
CA VAL A 338 -18.86 -2.13 -11.16
C VAL A 338 -17.73 -1.10 -11.15
N VAL A 339 -17.53 -0.43 -10.02
CA VAL A 339 -16.42 0.51 -9.85
C VAL A 339 -15.12 -0.28 -9.99
N VAL A 340 -14.49 -0.16 -11.15
CA VAL A 340 -13.23 -0.83 -11.46
C VAL A 340 -12.16 -0.24 -10.54
N GLY A 341 -11.61 -1.07 -9.65
CA GLY A 341 -10.43 -0.71 -8.85
C GLY A 341 -9.23 -0.39 -9.75
N GLU A 342 -8.10 0.00 -9.16
CA GLU A 342 -6.84 0.09 -9.92
C GLU A 342 -5.96 -1.10 -9.54
N PRO A 343 -5.13 -1.61 -10.47
CA PRO A 343 -4.21 -2.69 -10.15
C PRO A 343 -3.18 -2.26 -9.11
N LEU A 344 -2.54 -3.27 -8.51
CA LEU A 344 -1.48 -3.06 -7.52
C LEU A 344 -0.36 -2.19 -8.11
N SER A 345 0.07 -1.18 -7.36
CA SER A 345 1.08 -0.22 -7.83
C SER A 345 2.44 -0.37 -7.15
N ALA A 346 2.49 -1.05 -6.01
CA ALA A 346 3.71 -1.27 -5.25
C ALA A 346 3.72 -2.67 -4.63
N LEU A 347 4.88 -3.34 -4.69
CA LEU A 347 5.04 -4.70 -4.20
C LEU A 347 6.39 -4.86 -3.50
N SER A 348 6.39 -5.46 -2.32
CA SER A 348 7.59 -5.89 -1.60
C SER A 348 7.57 -7.39 -1.35
N LEU A 349 8.63 -8.10 -1.77
CA LEU A 349 8.79 -9.56 -1.63
C LEU A 349 10.17 -9.90 -1.08
N ALA A 350 10.29 -11.04 -0.39
CA ALA A 350 11.56 -11.63 0.00
C ALA A 350 11.69 -13.05 -0.54
N PHE A 351 12.89 -13.49 -0.95
CA PHE A 351 13.10 -14.81 -1.57
C PHE A 351 14.08 -15.66 -0.77
N LYS A 352 13.77 -16.95 -0.59
CA LYS A 352 14.61 -17.94 0.10
C LYS A 352 15.40 -18.83 -0.87
N THR A 353 14.84 -19.12 -2.04
CA THR A 353 15.36 -20.10 -2.99
C THR A 353 15.83 -19.45 -4.30
N ASN A 354 16.42 -20.26 -5.18
CA ASN A 354 16.91 -19.84 -6.49
C ASN A 354 15.88 -18.99 -7.26
N ALA A 355 16.40 -18.04 -8.03
CA ALA A 355 15.65 -17.06 -8.82
C ALA A 355 14.73 -17.63 -9.91
N GLU A 356 14.79 -18.94 -10.15
CA GLU A 356 14.01 -19.64 -11.18
C GLU A 356 12.50 -19.48 -10.88
N GLY A 357 11.83 -18.57 -11.58
CA GLY A 357 10.40 -18.31 -11.43
C GLY A 357 10.03 -16.88 -11.05
N VAL A 358 10.95 -16.10 -10.46
CA VAL A 358 10.68 -14.69 -10.11
C VAL A 358 10.45 -13.85 -11.36
N GLU A 359 11.28 -14.05 -12.40
CA GLU A 359 11.09 -13.40 -13.69
C GLU A 359 9.73 -13.78 -14.32
N GLY A 360 9.33 -15.05 -14.20
CA GLY A 360 8.05 -15.54 -14.69
C GLY A 360 6.87 -14.88 -13.98
N LEU A 361 6.95 -14.74 -12.64
CA LEU A 361 5.96 -14.02 -11.85
C LEU A 361 5.89 -12.55 -12.26
N LEU A 362 7.03 -11.85 -12.32
CA LEU A 362 7.08 -10.44 -12.67
C LEU A 362 6.56 -10.18 -14.09
N LYS A 363 6.79 -11.08 -15.05
CA LYS A 363 6.19 -10.96 -16.39
C LYS A 363 4.66 -10.94 -16.38
N GLN A 364 4.04 -11.62 -15.41
CA GLN A 364 2.58 -11.67 -15.29
C GLN A 364 2.01 -10.46 -14.55
N ILE A 365 2.67 -10.00 -13.47
CA ILE A 365 2.12 -8.97 -12.56
C ILE A 365 2.80 -7.59 -12.68
N GLY A 366 3.97 -7.50 -13.29
CA GLY A 366 4.85 -6.33 -13.29
C GLY A 366 4.36 -5.14 -14.13
N TRP A 367 3.42 -5.36 -15.05
CA TRP A 367 2.90 -4.36 -15.98
C TRP A 367 2.30 -3.12 -15.29
N SER A 368 1.74 -3.29 -14.09
CA SER A 368 1.07 -2.23 -13.32
C SER A 368 1.96 -1.58 -12.24
N LEU A 369 3.08 -2.22 -11.91
CA LEU A 369 3.93 -1.82 -10.79
C LEU A 369 4.70 -0.52 -11.07
N ARG A 370 4.72 0.36 -10.07
CA ARG A 370 5.48 1.61 -10.00
C ARG A 370 6.56 1.56 -8.95
N GLU A 371 6.41 0.74 -7.91
CA GLU A 371 7.41 0.51 -6.88
C GLU A 371 7.62 -0.99 -6.66
N LEU A 372 8.88 -1.41 -6.57
CA LEU A 372 9.25 -2.80 -6.36
C LEU A 372 10.39 -2.87 -5.34
N SER A 373 10.19 -3.64 -4.28
CA SER A 373 11.22 -3.97 -3.28
C SER A 373 11.44 -5.47 -3.27
N LEU A 374 12.68 -5.91 -3.46
CA LEU A 374 13.03 -7.33 -3.47
C LEU A 374 14.18 -7.57 -2.49
N SER A 375 13.95 -8.43 -1.51
CA SER A 375 14.98 -8.95 -0.60
C SER A 375 15.41 -10.34 -1.02
N PHE A 376 16.71 -10.60 -1.06
CA PHE A 376 17.28 -11.85 -1.58
C PHE A 376 18.05 -12.63 -0.52
N HIS A 377 18.09 -13.95 -0.67
CA HIS A 377 19.07 -14.75 0.04
C HIS A 377 20.45 -14.63 -0.64
N ARG A 378 21.53 -14.66 0.14
CA ARG A 378 22.92 -14.39 -0.32
C ARG A 378 23.43 -15.24 -1.50
N GLU A 379 22.79 -16.38 -1.75
CA GLU A 379 23.20 -17.33 -2.81
C GLU A 379 22.59 -16.99 -4.18
N ILE A 380 21.68 -16.01 -4.26
CA ILE A 380 20.97 -15.65 -5.48
C ILE A 380 21.82 -14.68 -6.31
N ASP A 381 22.01 -14.99 -7.59
CA ASP A 381 22.62 -14.06 -8.55
C ASP A 381 21.60 -13.01 -9.04
N VAL A 382 21.53 -11.90 -8.31
CA VAL A 382 20.62 -10.79 -8.63
C VAL A 382 20.99 -10.11 -9.96
N ASN A 383 22.26 -10.13 -10.38
CA ASN A 383 22.68 -9.48 -11.63
C ASN A 383 22.07 -10.14 -12.86
N ALA A 384 21.91 -11.46 -12.84
CA ALA A 384 21.22 -12.20 -13.88
C ALA A 384 19.72 -11.85 -13.98
N MET A 385 19.10 -11.40 -12.89
CA MET A 385 17.66 -11.10 -12.82
C MET A 385 17.31 -9.67 -13.24
N VAL A 386 18.23 -8.71 -13.05
CA VAL A 386 17.99 -7.29 -13.35
C VAL A 386 17.41 -7.06 -14.75
N PRO A 387 17.91 -7.69 -15.84
CA PRO A 387 17.31 -7.53 -17.16
C PRO A 387 15.82 -7.90 -17.18
N GLY A 388 15.46 -9.06 -16.62
CA GLY A 388 14.08 -9.53 -16.54
C GLY A 388 13.18 -8.62 -15.71
N ILE A 389 13.69 -8.07 -14.61
CA ILE A 389 12.96 -7.10 -13.77
C ILE A 389 12.67 -5.81 -14.56
N LEU A 390 13.67 -5.26 -15.25
CA LEU A 390 13.54 -4.03 -16.03
C LEU A 390 12.63 -4.21 -17.25
N GLU A 391 12.59 -5.40 -17.85
CA GLU A 391 11.69 -5.71 -18.96
C GLU A 391 10.25 -5.94 -18.50
N ALA A 392 10.05 -6.68 -17.41
CA ALA A 392 8.73 -7.04 -16.90
C ALA A 392 7.96 -5.86 -16.26
N CYS A 393 8.67 -4.84 -15.76
CA CYS A 393 8.08 -3.71 -15.05
C CYS A 393 8.28 -2.37 -15.80
N PRO A 394 7.52 -2.11 -16.89
CA PRO A 394 7.74 -0.94 -17.75
C PRO A 394 7.40 0.41 -17.09
N ASN A 395 6.53 0.40 -16.08
CA ASN A 395 6.04 1.61 -15.38
C ASN A 395 6.80 1.90 -14.07
N LEU A 396 7.88 1.16 -13.79
CA LEU A 396 8.60 1.24 -12.53
C LEU A 396 9.27 2.61 -12.35
N ARG A 397 9.17 3.17 -11.15
CA ARG A 397 9.78 4.44 -10.73
C ARG A 397 10.71 4.25 -9.55
N LYS A 398 10.42 3.29 -8.68
CA LYS A 398 11.24 2.94 -7.53
C LYS A 398 11.61 1.47 -7.60
N LEU A 399 12.92 1.20 -7.54
CA LEU A 399 13.46 -0.15 -7.38
C LEU A 399 14.33 -0.18 -6.13
N ALA A 400 14.01 -1.09 -5.22
CA ALA A 400 14.78 -1.39 -4.03
C ALA A 400 15.23 -2.86 -4.07
N LEU A 401 16.53 -3.09 -3.92
CA LEU A 401 17.15 -4.41 -3.84
C LEU A 401 17.85 -4.50 -2.49
N ASP A 402 17.44 -5.46 -1.67
CA ASP A 402 17.90 -5.64 -0.31
C ASP A 402 18.61 -7.02 -0.17
N GLU A 403 19.60 -7.12 0.72
CA GLU A 403 20.35 -8.36 1.00
C GLU A 403 20.98 -9.01 -0.27
N CYS A 404 21.56 -8.21 -1.17
CA CYS A 404 22.07 -8.71 -2.46
C CYS A 404 23.52 -8.32 -2.80
N TYR A 405 24.17 -9.12 -3.65
CA TYR A 405 25.33 -8.70 -4.44
C TYR A 405 24.86 -8.09 -5.75
N ILE A 406 25.32 -6.88 -6.05
CA ILE A 406 24.91 -6.15 -7.24
C ILE A 406 26.11 -5.49 -7.89
N ASP A 407 26.46 -5.86 -9.12
CA ASP A 407 27.44 -5.12 -9.89
C ASP A 407 26.80 -3.83 -10.41
N LEU A 408 27.14 -2.71 -9.77
CA LEU A 408 26.58 -1.40 -10.12
C LEU A 408 26.98 -0.96 -11.54
N ASP A 409 28.15 -1.36 -12.01
CA ASP A 409 28.66 -1.00 -13.34
C ASP A 409 27.93 -1.82 -14.43
N GLN A 410 27.68 -3.09 -14.19
CA GLN A 410 26.81 -3.92 -15.01
C GLN A 410 25.37 -3.41 -15.01
N PHE A 411 24.81 -3.13 -13.82
CA PHE A 411 23.47 -2.57 -13.66
C PHE A 411 23.30 -1.29 -14.48
N SER A 412 24.23 -0.33 -14.34
CA SER A 412 24.16 0.92 -15.10
C SER A 412 24.25 0.68 -16.60
N THR A 413 25.01 -0.32 -17.05
CA THR A 413 25.12 -0.62 -18.50
C THR A 413 23.80 -1.13 -19.04
N LEU A 414 23.14 -2.05 -18.32
CA LEU A 414 21.85 -2.58 -18.69
C LEU A 414 20.76 -1.50 -18.68
N TYR A 415 20.73 -0.67 -17.64
CA TYR A 415 19.74 0.40 -17.49
C TYR A 415 19.87 1.49 -18.55
N GLU A 416 21.08 1.81 -19.01
CA GLU A 416 21.26 2.77 -20.09
C GLU A 416 20.76 2.25 -21.45
N CYS A 417 20.77 0.93 -21.66
CA CYS A 417 20.29 0.31 -22.90
C CYS A 417 18.75 0.29 -23.00
N ALA A 418 18.07 -0.16 -21.95
CA ALA A 418 16.61 -0.35 -21.96
C ALA A 418 16.04 -0.34 -20.54
N GLY A 419 14.71 -0.29 -20.42
CA GLY A 419 14.01 -0.39 -19.14
C GLY A 419 13.23 0.88 -18.74
N PRO A 420 12.60 0.88 -17.56
CA PRO A 420 11.72 1.93 -17.08
C PRO A 420 12.48 3.23 -16.71
N ILE A 421 11.74 4.30 -16.42
CA ILE A 421 12.33 5.56 -15.94
C ILE A 421 12.34 5.56 -14.41
N LEU A 422 13.50 5.22 -13.84
CA LEU A 422 13.67 5.15 -12.38
C LEU A 422 13.97 6.53 -11.80
N SER A 423 13.18 6.92 -10.81
CA SER A 423 13.40 8.10 -9.98
C SER A 423 14.08 7.77 -8.65
N THR A 424 13.91 6.56 -8.15
CA THR A 424 14.45 6.11 -6.87
C THR A 424 15.13 4.76 -7.03
N LEU A 425 16.40 4.67 -6.58
CA LEU A 425 17.17 3.43 -6.50
C LEU A 425 17.65 3.22 -5.07
N GLN A 426 17.40 2.05 -4.53
CA GLN A 426 17.84 1.67 -3.18
C GLN A 426 18.54 0.32 -3.24
N PHE A 427 19.77 0.30 -2.73
CA PHE A 427 20.55 -0.90 -2.50
C PHE A 427 20.83 -0.96 -1.00
N GLN A 428 20.11 -1.82 -0.27
CA GLN A 428 20.28 -1.96 1.18
C GLN A 428 20.90 -3.29 1.52
N ASP A 429 21.68 -3.30 2.60
CA ASP A 429 22.38 -4.49 3.10
C ASP A 429 23.12 -5.26 1.98
N TYR A 430 23.76 -4.51 1.06
CA TYR A 430 24.53 -5.14 0.00
C TYR A 430 25.80 -5.76 0.58
N TYR A 431 26.26 -6.88 0.01
CA TYR A 431 27.53 -7.51 0.37
C TYR A 431 28.66 -7.35 -0.67
N GLY A 432 28.35 -6.85 -1.87
CA GLY A 432 29.36 -6.34 -2.80
C GLY A 432 28.74 -5.53 -3.95
N ILE A 433 29.55 -4.64 -4.56
CA ILE A 433 29.10 -3.71 -5.62
C ILE A 433 29.69 -3.99 -7.03
N GLY A 434 30.26 -5.19 -7.23
CA GLY A 434 30.94 -5.57 -8.48
C GLY A 434 32.46 -5.35 -8.45
N GLU A 435 33.17 -5.96 -9.42
CA GLU A 435 34.63 -5.81 -9.56
C GLU A 435 35.06 -4.40 -9.98
N GLY A 436 34.15 -3.62 -10.56
CA GLY A 436 34.39 -2.24 -10.99
C GLY A 436 34.31 -1.20 -9.87
N ASP A 437 34.01 -1.62 -8.63
CA ASP A 437 33.72 -0.78 -7.47
C ASP A 437 32.60 0.26 -7.73
N GLY A 438 31.73 0.04 -8.71
CA GLY A 438 30.67 0.99 -9.09
C GLY A 438 31.19 2.32 -9.68
N LYS A 439 32.44 2.38 -10.16
CA LYS A 439 33.04 3.63 -10.68
C LYS A 439 32.35 4.11 -11.94
N LEU A 440 31.98 3.20 -12.85
CA LEU A 440 31.26 3.55 -14.07
C LEU A 440 29.85 4.04 -13.74
N PHE A 441 29.17 3.41 -12.78
CA PHE A 441 27.89 3.86 -12.26
C PHE A 441 27.97 5.31 -11.78
N MET A 442 28.96 5.64 -10.93
CA MET A 442 29.13 7.01 -10.43
C MET A 442 29.43 8.00 -11.56
N LYS A 443 30.29 7.62 -12.51
CA LYS A 443 30.59 8.46 -13.67
C LYS A 443 29.34 8.75 -14.51
N ARG A 444 28.50 7.74 -14.76
CA ARG A 444 27.23 7.89 -15.48
C ARG A 444 26.26 8.77 -14.71
N LEU A 445 26.16 8.62 -13.39
CA LEU A 445 25.33 9.47 -12.54
C LEU A 445 25.67 10.97 -12.69
N GLY A 446 26.93 11.30 -12.97
CA GLY A 446 27.39 12.67 -13.22
C GLY A 446 27.25 13.16 -14.67
N ASP A 447 27.05 12.25 -15.63
CA ASP A 447 26.99 12.59 -17.05
C ASP A 447 25.55 12.92 -17.47
N PRO A 448 25.23 14.18 -17.80
CA PRO A 448 23.87 14.62 -18.10
C PRO A 448 23.28 14.00 -19.37
N THR A 449 24.07 13.29 -20.18
CA THR A 449 23.59 12.57 -21.37
C THR A 449 22.92 11.23 -21.02
N THR A 450 23.27 10.66 -19.86
CA THR A 450 22.79 9.35 -19.41
C THR A 450 21.37 9.40 -18.83
N ARG A 451 20.68 8.27 -18.86
CA ARG A 451 19.34 8.10 -18.26
C ARG A 451 19.41 8.23 -16.74
N LEU A 452 20.44 7.67 -16.11
CA LEU A 452 20.67 7.80 -14.67
C LEU A 452 20.72 9.27 -14.25
N ALA A 453 21.56 10.08 -14.88
CA ALA A 453 21.67 11.49 -14.52
C ALA A 453 20.44 12.33 -14.89
N LYS A 454 19.64 11.92 -15.87
CA LYS A 454 18.43 12.67 -16.27
C LYS A 454 17.24 12.44 -15.35
N HIS A 455 17.15 11.25 -14.75
CA HIS A 455 15.90 10.80 -14.12
C HIS A 455 16.03 10.43 -12.65
N LEU A 456 17.21 9.97 -12.20
CA LEU A 456 17.41 9.54 -10.83
C LEU A 456 17.39 10.74 -9.87
N ARG A 457 16.57 10.65 -8.83
CA ARG A 457 16.37 11.69 -7.82
C ARG A 457 16.80 11.23 -6.44
N GLU A 458 16.61 9.96 -6.14
CA GLU A 458 16.93 9.38 -4.84
C GLU A 458 17.82 8.16 -5.05
N LEU A 459 18.97 8.15 -4.37
CA LEU A 459 19.90 7.03 -4.38
C LEU A 459 20.29 6.67 -2.95
N THR A 460 20.08 5.40 -2.58
CA THR A 460 20.52 4.81 -1.32
C THR A 460 21.47 3.65 -1.61
N ILE A 461 22.67 3.66 -1.01
CA ILE A 461 23.66 2.59 -1.10
C ILE A 461 24.17 2.29 0.32
N HIS A 462 23.58 1.28 0.96
CA HIS A 462 23.91 0.87 2.33
C HIS A 462 24.49 -0.54 2.32
N ALA A 463 25.71 -0.67 2.85
CA ALA A 463 26.40 -1.95 2.98
C ALA A 463 25.89 -2.70 4.22
N GLU A 464 25.88 -4.03 4.19
CA GLU A 464 25.67 -4.81 5.41
C GLU A 464 26.84 -4.65 6.40
N GLU A 465 26.65 -5.01 7.67
CA GLU A 465 27.63 -4.82 8.76
C GLU A 465 29.02 -5.40 8.46
N TYR A 466 29.09 -6.50 7.70
CA TYR A 466 30.32 -7.24 7.40
C TYR A 466 30.86 -6.98 5.99
N ALA A 467 30.14 -6.21 5.17
CA ALA A 467 30.57 -5.88 3.83
C ALA A 467 31.53 -4.69 3.85
N GLU A 468 32.39 -4.61 2.84
CA GLU A 468 33.22 -3.43 2.64
C GLU A 468 32.33 -2.28 2.09
N PRO A 469 32.13 -1.19 2.84
CA PRO A 469 31.40 -0.03 2.35
C PRO A 469 32.21 0.69 1.26
N LEU A 470 31.63 1.76 0.67
CA LEU A 470 32.26 2.50 -0.42
C LEU A 470 33.70 2.95 -0.08
N ASP A 471 34.63 2.63 -0.98
CA ASP A 471 36.06 2.91 -0.85
C ASP A 471 36.43 4.35 -1.28
N HIS A 472 37.70 4.73 -1.10
CA HIS A 472 38.20 6.06 -1.48
C HIS A 472 38.01 6.39 -2.98
N PRO A 473 38.42 5.53 -3.92
CA PRO A 473 38.16 5.72 -5.35
C PRO A 473 36.69 5.98 -5.70
N THR A 474 35.78 5.17 -5.18
CA THR A 474 34.35 5.23 -5.51
C THR A 474 33.72 6.50 -4.95
N LEU A 475 34.07 6.87 -3.72
CA LEU A 475 33.65 8.14 -3.14
C LEU A 475 34.19 9.35 -3.88
N SER A 476 35.40 9.26 -4.44
CA SER A 476 35.95 10.30 -5.30
C SER A 476 35.13 10.46 -6.57
N ALA A 477 34.79 9.35 -7.23
CA ALA A 477 33.95 9.35 -8.42
C ALA A 477 32.55 9.90 -8.13
N LEU A 478 31.93 9.51 -7.00
CA LEU A 478 30.65 10.04 -6.54
C LEU A 478 30.70 11.54 -6.29
N CYS A 479 31.75 12.06 -5.64
CA CYS A 479 31.88 13.51 -5.43
C CYS A 479 31.92 14.29 -6.76
N ILE A 480 32.70 13.80 -7.73
CA ILE A 480 32.78 14.41 -9.07
C ILE A 480 31.42 14.34 -9.77
N ALA A 481 30.71 13.21 -9.62
CA ALA A 481 29.38 13.03 -10.19
C ALA A 481 28.39 14.07 -9.64
N LEU A 482 28.40 14.31 -8.33
CA LEU A 482 27.51 15.27 -7.67
C LEU A 482 27.75 16.73 -8.09
N GLU A 483 28.97 17.09 -8.49
CA GLU A 483 29.28 18.43 -8.99
C GLU A 483 28.56 18.74 -10.31
N HIS A 484 28.36 17.71 -11.16
CA HIS A 484 27.78 17.85 -12.49
C HIS A 484 26.31 17.42 -12.54
N ASN A 485 25.89 16.54 -11.64
CA ASN A 485 24.52 16.10 -11.55
C ASN A 485 23.61 17.24 -11.08
N THR A 486 22.45 17.41 -11.72
CA THR A 486 21.48 18.48 -11.42
C THR A 486 20.12 17.96 -10.97
N THR A 487 19.95 16.64 -10.90
CA THR A 487 18.65 15.97 -10.73
C THR A 487 18.55 15.20 -9.43
N LEU A 488 19.67 14.70 -8.89
CA LEU A 488 19.73 13.92 -7.67
C LEU A 488 19.46 14.81 -6.45
N GLU A 489 18.29 14.60 -5.86
CA GLU A 489 17.71 15.35 -4.75
C GLU A 489 18.13 14.75 -3.40
N LYS A 490 18.17 13.42 -3.28
CA LYS A 490 18.57 12.71 -2.06
C LYS A 490 19.64 11.67 -2.34
N LEU A 491 20.69 11.69 -1.52
CA LEU A 491 21.75 10.70 -1.53
C LEU A 491 21.96 10.18 -0.11
N GLN A 492 21.90 8.87 0.05
CA GLN A 492 22.22 8.16 1.29
C GLN A 492 23.29 7.12 0.98
N VAL A 493 24.44 7.21 1.65
CA VAL A 493 25.54 6.26 1.43
C VAL A 493 26.16 5.81 2.75
N MET A 494 26.51 4.53 2.83
CA MET A 494 27.33 4.00 3.92
C MET A 494 28.81 4.02 3.52
N VAL A 495 29.64 4.53 4.42
CA VAL A 495 31.08 4.71 4.20
C VAL A 495 31.85 4.07 5.35
N SER A 496 32.94 3.39 5.03
CA SER A 496 33.77 2.75 6.05
C SER A 496 34.31 3.77 7.05
N ARG A 497 34.33 3.42 8.35
CA ARG A 497 34.88 4.28 9.42
C ARG A 497 36.31 4.69 9.17
N THR A 498 37.10 3.81 8.56
CA THR A 498 38.51 4.09 8.22
C THR A 498 38.64 5.12 7.11
N VAL A 499 37.69 5.13 6.18
CA VAL A 499 37.59 6.03 5.03
C VAL A 499 36.95 7.36 5.41
N TRP A 500 36.09 7.39 6.43
CA TRP A 500 35.30 8.54 6.87
C TRP A 500 36.11 9.65 7.56
N SER A 501 36.99 10.28 6.81
CA SER A 501 37.87 11.34 7.27
C SER A 501 37.24 12.75 7.18
N ALA A 502 37.88 13.73 7.83
CA ALA A 502 37.51 15.14 7.74
C ALA A 502 37.52 15.70 6.30
N ILE A 503 38.23 15.05 5.38
CA ILE A 503 38.30 15.44 3.96
C ILE A 503 36.98 15.10 3.26
N TRP A 504 36.47 13.87 3.43
CA TRP A 504 35.21 13.44 2.83
C TRP A 504 34.00 14.15 3.42
N LYS A 505 34.02 14.38 4.74
CA LYS A 505 33.04 15.25 5.42
C LYS A 505 32.97 16.62 4.76
N ARG A 506 34.11 17.25 4.43
CA ARG A 506 34.13 18.56 3.75
C ARG A 506 33.66 18.49 2.31
N ARG A 507 34.06 17.46 1.54
CA ARG A 507 33.67 17.31 0.14
C ARG A 507 32.17 17.07 -0.02
N LEU A 508 31.59 16.10 0.69
CA LEU A 508 30.16 15.79 0.59
C LEU A 508 29.27 16.89 1.18
N ARG A 509 29.75 17.64 2.19
CA ARG A 509 29.06 18.84 2.68
C ARG A 509 28.93 19.95 1.65
N ARG A 510 29.79 20.03 0.63
CA ARG A 510 29.65 21.03 -0.45
C ARG A 510 28.43 20.75 -1.31
N SER A 511 28.15 19.48 -1.56
CA SER A 511 26.99 19.04 -2.33
C SER A 511 25.72 18.99 -1.48
N ASN A 512 25.84 18.80 -0.17
CA ASN A 512 24.71 18.88 0.77
C ASN A 512 24.20 20.33 0.89
N GLY A 513 22.88 20.52 0.75
CA GLY A 513 22.28 21.85 0.80
C GLY A 513 22.37 22.64 -0.51
N GLN A 514 22.90 22.04 -1.58
CA GLN A 514 22.95 22.69 -2.89
C GLN A 514 21.54 22.87 -3.46
N VAL A 515 21.24 24.08 -3.93
CA VAL A 515 19.98 24.36 -4.63
C VAL A 515 20.10 23.83 -6.06
N LEU A 516 19.24 22.89 -6.41
CA LEU A 516 19.18 22.32 -7.76
C LEU A 516 18.41 23.23 -8.70
N PRO A 517 18.57 23.08 -10.03
CA PRO A 517 17.75 23.78 -11.01
C PRO A 517 16.25 23.58 -10.70
N PRO A 518 15.44 24.64 -10.82
CA PRO A 518 14.04 24.59 -10.44
C PRO A 518 13.26 23.63 -11.33
N ARG A 519 12.40 22.80 -10.73
CA ARG A 519 11.57 21.85 -11.47
C ARG A 519 10.46 22.61 -12.18
N PRO A 520 10.34 22.50 -13.52
CA PRO A 520 9.25 23.15 -14.23
C PRO A 520 7.90 22.69 -13.70
N LEU A 521 6.94 23.62 -13.62
CA LEU A 521 5.57 23.28 -13.25
C LEU A 521 4.98 22.21 -14.18
N PRO A 522 4.15 21.29 -13.64
CA PRO A 522 3.39 20.34 -14.44
C PRO A 522 2.58 21.04 -15.53
N LEU A 523 2.40 20.37 -16.67
CA LEU A 523 1.62 20.90 -17.78
C LEU A 523 0.19 21.24 -17.34
N SER A 524 -0.44 20.40 -16.51
CA SER A 524 -1.77 20.65 -15.95
C SER A 524 -1.86 21.96 -15.17
N SER A 525 -0.86 22.27 -14.32
CA SER A 525 -0.80 23.52 -13.56
C SER A 525 -0.60 24.73 -14.48
N LYS A 526 0.25 24.59 -15.52
CA LYS A 526 0.43 25.63 -16.53
C LYS A 526 -0.85 25.87 -17.31
N LEU A 527 -1.54 24.81 -17.74
CA LEU A 527 -2.80 24.87 -18.48
C LEU A 527 -3.94 25.44 -17.63
N ALA A 528 -4.04 25.07 -16.36
CA ALA A 528 -5.02 25.63 -15.44
C ALA A 528 -4.77 27.14 -15.21
N PHE A 529 -3.50 27.55 -15.08
CA PHE A 529 -3.17 28.96 -14.99
C PHE A 529 -3.52 29.71 -16.29
N LEU A 530 -3.18 29.13 -17.44
CA LEU A 530 -3.46 29.72 -18.75
C LEU A 530 -4.96 29.75 -19.08
N SER A 531 -5.74 28.76 -18.62
CA SER A 531 -7.19 28.75 -18.84
C SER A 531 -7.87 29.89 -18.10
N VAL A 532 -7.44 30.20 -16.87
CA VAL A 532 -7.89 31.40 -16.14
C VAL A 532 -7.37 32.68 -16.81
N ALA A 533 -6.15 32.67 -17.34
CA ALA A 533 -5.59 33.80 -18.07
C ALA A 533 -6.27 34.07 -19.42
N HIS A 534 -6.93 33.07 -20.03
CA HIS A 534 -7.59 33.19 -21.33
C HIS A 534 -9.13 33.12 -21.28
N HIS A 535 -9.75 32.70 -20.17
CA HIS A 535 -11.21 32.71 -20.08
C HIS A 535 -11.78 34.13 -19.95
N GLY A 536 -12.59 34.52 -20.92
CA GLY A 536 -13.56 35.61 -20.84
C GLY A 536 -13.56 36.46 -22.10
N GLU A 537 -14.20 35.93 -23.15
CA GLU A 537 -14.94 36.78 -24.07
C GLU A 537 -16.28 37.13 -23.39
N SER A 538 -16.24 37.98 -22.37
CA SER A 538 -17.47 38.60 -21.86
C SER A 538 -17.57 39.97 -22.51
N ASN A 539 -18.60 40.15 -23.33
CA ASN A 539 -18.95 41.35 -24.11
C ASN A 539 -19.35 42.57 -23.24
N THR A 540 -18.78 42.72 -22.05
CA THR A 540 -19.09 43.82 -21.12
C THR A 540 -17.82 44.61 -20.86
N ALA A 541 -17.84 45.89 -21.25
CA ALA A 541 -16.72 46.83 -21.30
C ALA A 541 -16.17 47.27 -19.92
N GLU A 542 -16.10 46.37 -18.94
CA GLU A 542 -15.58 46.66 -17.61
C GLU A 542 -14.35 45.80 -17.31
N THR A 543 -13.20 46.47 -17.30
CA THR A 543 -11.90 46.02 -16.77
C THR A 543 -11.44 44.63 -17.24
N VAL A 544 -10.62 44.61 -18.29
CA VAL A 544 -9.80 43.44 -18.65
C VAL A 544 -9.04 42.96 -17.40
N PRO A 545 -9.25 41.71 -16.92
CA PRO A 545 -8.54 41.17 -15.77
C PRO A 545 -7.03 41.32 -15.95
N ALA A 546 -6.29 41.73 -14.90
CA ALA A 546 -4.84 41.95 -14.95
C ALA A 546 -4.07 40.74 -15.53
N VAL A 547 -4.61 39.53 -15.34
CA VAL A 547 -4.07 38.26 -15.84
C VAL A 547 -4.08 38.18 -17.38
N LYS A 548 -5.01 38.85 -18.07
CA LYS A 548 -5.06 38.91 -19.55
C LYS A 548 -4.02 39.85 -20.17
N ARG A 549 -3.37 40.69 -19.35
CA ARG A 549 -2.31 41.60 -19.78
C ARG A 549 -0.91 41.03 -19.57
N LEU A 550 -0.81 39.80 -19.07
CA LEU A 550 0.47 39.14 -18.86
C LEU A 550 1.05 38.73 -20.21
N ASP A 551 2.14 39.35 -20.61
CA ASP A 551 2.89 38.92 -21.78
C ASP A 551 3.62 37.59 -21.51
N ARG A 552 4.16 36.99 -22.58
CA ARG A 552 4.89 35.72 -22.51
C ARG A 552 6.08 35.75 -21.54
N ARG A 553 6.73 36.91 -21.39
CA ARG A 553 7.91 37.07 -20.52
C ARG A 553 7.49 37.07 -19.05
N VAL A 554 6.43 37.78 -18.71
CA VAL A 554 5.87 37.79 -17.34
C VAL A 554 5.32 36.40 -16.99
N LEU A 555 4.64 35.72 -17.92
CA LEU A 555 4.19 34.33 -17.72
C LEU A 555 5.36 33.37 -17.46
N SER A 556 6.46 33.51 -18.22
CA SER A 556 7.68 32.73 -18.00
C SER A 556 8.26 32.97 -16.61
N LEU A 557 8.33 34.22 -16.16
CA LEU A 557 8.82 34.57 -14.83
C LEU A 557 7.90 34.04 -13.72
N ILE A 558 6.59 34.09 -13.90
CA ILE A 558 5.62 33.51 -12.95
C ILE A 558 5.85 32.00 -12.84
N PHE A 559 5.98 31.30 -13.96
CA PHE A 559 6.22 29.85 -13.93
C PHE A 559 7.59 29.48 -13.39
N GLU A 560 8.61 30.30 -13.63
CA GLU A 560 9.95 30.12 -13.05
C GLU A 560 9.94 30.37 -11.53
N PHE A 561 9.19 31.37 -11.07
CA PHE A 561 9.07 31.68 -9.65
C PHE A 561 8.24 30.62 -8.90
N ALA A 562 7.20 30.10 -9.55
CA ALA A 562 6.36 29.03 -9.02
C ALA A 562 6.96 27.63 -9.23
N ALA A 563 8.07 27.51 -9.96
CA ALA A 563 8.78 26.25 -10.13
C ALA A 563 9.31 25.74 -8.78
N THR A 564 9.25 24.43 -8.58
CA THR A 564 9.64 23.83 -7.31
C THR A 564 11.15 23.90 -7.15
N ARG A 565 11.62 24.66 -6.16
CA ARG A 565 13.03 24.68 -5.77
C ARG A 565 13.31 23.49 -4.86
N VAL A 566 14.25 22.65 -5.25
CA VAL A 566 14.67 21.48 -4.48
C VAL A 566 16.07 21.71 -3.93
N ILE A 567 16.26 21.37 -2.67
CA ILE A 567 17.56 21.42 -1.99
C ILE A 567 18.07 19.99 -1.87
N ARG A 568 19.27 19.73 -2.37
CA ARG A 568 19.90 18.41 -2.29
C ARG A 568 20.21 18.04 -0.84
N SER A 569 19.83 16.84 -0.44
CA SER A 569 20.16 16.24 0.85
C SER A 569 21.15 15.10 0.66
N VAL A 570 22.33 15.20 1.29
CA VAL A 570 23.35 14.15 1.33
C VAL A 570 23.53 13.68 2.76
N GLN A 571 23.20 12.42 3.01
CA GLN A 571 23.38 11.75 4.29
C GLN A 571 24.43 10.66 4.15
N VAL A 572 25.31 10.58 5.14
CA VAL A 572 26.39 9.60 5.17
C VAL A 572 26.35 8.87 6.49
N TYR A 573 26.30 7.54 6.41
CA TYR A 573 26.36 6.61 7.52
C TYR A 573 27.74 5.97 7.59
N GLY A 574 28.13 5.44 8.75
CA GLY A 574 29.39 4.73 8.91
C GLY A 574 29.48 3.95 10.20
#